data_AF-R1I8M9-F1
#
_entry.id   AF-R1I8M9-F1
#
_cell.length_a   1.000
_cell.length_b   1.000
_cell.length_c   1.000
_cell.angle_alpha   90.00
_cell.angle_beta   90.00
_cell.angle_gamma   90.00
#
_symmetry.space_group_name_H-M   'P 1'
#
loop_
_entity.id
_entity.type
_entity.pdbx_description
1 polymer ?
#
loop_
_entity_poly.entity_id
_entity_poly.type
_entity_poly.pdbx_seq_one_letter_code
_entity_poly.pdbx_strand_id
1 'polypeptide(L)'
;MDKFDPSRRDSMRKMIIAGGACVALSQVNLWNQPQKVLTAPKVDDKEIKAAGEELALTTPEQDVFAVIKKNLMRSKNVTDEQIGDFSRRIVAASPEGTDFKQVFSGLQNEFHLMEHFIRYIHT
;
A
#
# COMPACT_ATOMS: atom_id res chain seq x y z
N MET A 1 -17.88 29.89 27.24
CA MET A 1 -16.91 30.60 26.37
C MET A 1 -15.64 29.78 26.39
N ASP A 2 -15.41 28.97 25.37
CA ASP A 2 -14.21 28.14 25.28
C ASP A 2 -12.99 29.00 24.97
N LYS A 3 -11.93 28.79 25.77
CA LYS A 3 -10.66 29.51 25.68
C LYS A 3 -9.96 29.09 24.38
N PHE A 4 -9.69 30.08 23.52
CA PHE A 4 -8.86 29.89 22.33
C PHE A 4 -7.44 29.56 22.75
N ASP A 5 -6.99 28.33 22.45
CA ASP A 5 -5.63 27.86 22.73
C ASP A 5 -4.73 28.05 21.49
N PRO A 6 -3.86 29.07 21.47
CA PRO A 6 -2.98 29.36 20.34
C PRO A 6 -1.88 28.30 20.14
N SER A 7 -1.60 27.43 21.13
CA SER A 7 -0.56 26.40 21.05
C SER A 7 -0.92 25.27 20.08
N ARG A 8 -2.22 24.97 19.96
CA ARG A 8 -2.75 24.01 18.98
C ARG A 8 -2.57 24.50 17.55
N ARG A 9 -2.83 25.79 17.30
CA ARG A 9 -2.65 26.41 15.98
C ARG A 9 -1.18 26.42 15.57
N ASP A 10 -0.28 26.70 16.51
CA ASP A 10 1.15 26.72 16.24
C ASP A 10 1.72 25.32 15.99
N SER A 11 1.22 24.31 16.72
CA SER A 11 1.54 22.89 16.48
C SER A 11 1.04 22.39 15.12
N MET A 12 -0.19 22.75 14.73
CA MET A 12 -0.72 22.42 13.40
C MET A 12 0.09 23.11 12.29
N ARG A 13 0.46 24.38 12.47
CA ARG A 13 1.29 25.12 11.52
C ARG A 13 2.68 24.47 11.36
N LYS A 14 3.29 24.03 12.47
CA LYS A 14 4.56 23.30 12.47
C LYS A 14 4.47 21.96 11.74
N MET A 15 3.39 21.20 11.92
CA MET A 15 3.14 19.96 11.16
C MET A 15 2.98 20.23 9.66
N ILE A 16 2.24 21.26 9.28
CA ILE A 16 2.05 21.62 7.86
C ILE A 16 3.38 22.04 7.22
N ILE A 17 4.19 22.82 7.93
CA ILE A 17 5.52 23.24 7.46
C ILE A 17 6.46 22.03 7.35
N ALA A 18 6.46 21.12 8.33
CA ALA A 18 7.26 19.90 8.29
C ALA A 18 6.83 18.97 7.14
N GLY A 19 5.52 18.77 6.94
CA GLY A 19 4.99 18.01 5.82
C GLY A 19 5.35 18.62 4.47
N GLY A 20 5.21 19.95 4.33
CA GLY A 20 5.61 20.68 3.14
C GLY A 20 7.11 20.62 2.86
N ALA A 21 7.95 20.68 3.91
CA ALA A 21 9.40 20.57 3.79
C ALA A 21 9.82 19.14 3.37
N CYS A 22 9.19 18.09 3.89
CA CYS A 22 9.45 16.71 3.45
C CYS A 22 9.04 16.48 1.98
N VAL A 23 7.93 17.07 1.53
CA VAL A 23 7.49 17.01 0.13
C VAL A 23 8.41 17.82 -0.79
N ALA A 24 8.86 19.01 -0.36
CA ALA A 24 9.82 19.79 -1.13
C ALA A 24 11.18 19.08 -1.21
N LEU A 25 11.67 18.50 -0.10
CA LEU A 25 12.93 17.76 -0.08
C LEU A 25 12.88 16.44 -0.86
N SER A 26 11.73 15.77 -0.92
CA SER A 26 11.56 14.58 -1.78
C SER A 26 11.62 14.94 -3.26
N GLN A 27 11.12 16.11 -3.65
CA GLN A 27 11.21 16.60 -5.03
C GLN A 27 12.62 17.11 -5.41
N VAL A 28 13.36 17.72 -4.48
CA VAL A 28 14.72 18.24 -4.76
C VAL A 28 15.74 17.11 -4.92
N ASN A 29 15.56 15.95 -4.25
CA ASN A 29 16.44 14.79 -4.42
C ASN A 29 16.10 13.90 -5.63
N LEU A 30 14.95 14.07 -6.28
CA LEU A 30 14.56 13.30 -7.46
C LEU A 30 15.27 13.77 -8.74
N TRP A 31 15.74 15.01 -8.80
CA TRP A 31 16.34 15.57 -10.03
C TRP A 31 17.82 15.20 -10.23
N ASN A 32 18.55 14.92 -9.14
CA ASN A 32 20.00 14.66 -9.16
C ASN A 32 20.38 13.22 -8.79
N GLN A 33 19.41 12.34 -8.52
CA GLN A 33 19.72 10.92 -8.45
C GLN A 33 19.79 10.36 -9.87
N PRO A 34 20.84 9.58 -10.23
CA PRO A 34 20.72 8.69 -11.38
C PRO A 34 19.44 7.89 -11.15
N GLN A 35 18.65 7.65 -12.20
CA GLN A 35 17.46 6.80 -12.15
C GLN A 35 17.84 5.38 -11.67
N LYS A 36 18.13 5.22 -10.38
CA LYS A 36 17.61 4.11 -9.63
C LYS A 36 16.12 4.39 -9.63
N VAL A 37 15.49 3.98 -10.73
CA VAL A 37 14.16 3.40 -10.68
C VAL A 37 14.11 2.71 -9.33
N LEU A 38 13.17 3.10 -8.48
CA LEU A 38 12.77 2.25 -7.37
C LEU A 38 12.22 1.00 -8.05
N THR A 39 13.10 0.19 -8.61
CA THR A 39 12.81 -1.13 -9.09
C THR A 39 12.45 -1.80 -7.80
N ALA A 40 11.14 -1.90 -7.56
CA ALA A 40 10.60 -2.95 -6.75
C ALA A 40 11.49 -4.18 -7.02
N PRO A 41 11.99 -4.86 -5.98
CA PRO A 41 12.79 -6.06 -6.16
C PRO A 41 12.19 -6.88 -7.29
N LYS A 42 12.99 -7.50 -8.17
CA LYS A 42 12.45 -8.46 -9.14
C LYS A 42 11.79 -9.56 -8.34
N VAL A 43 10.53 -9.36 -8.02
CA VAL A 43 9.71 -10.29 -7.29
C VAL A 43 9.49 -11.41 -8.27
N ASP A 44 9.76 -12.64 -7.85
CA ASP A 44 9.51 -13.78 -8.70
C ASP A 44 7.99 -13.91 -8.85
N ASP A 45 7.47 -13.31 -9.92
CA ASP A 45 6.05 -13.35 -10.25
C ASP A 45 5.54 -14.80 -10.32
N LYS A 46 6.43 -15.78 -10.53
CA LYS A 46 6.08 -17.21 -10.49
C LYS A 46 5.79 -17.70 -9.08
N GLU A 47 6.57 -17.29 -8.07
CA GLU A 47 6.35 -17.69 -6.68
C GLU A 47 5.04 -17.10 -6.14
N ILE A 48 4.77 -15.83 -6.45
CA ILE A 48 3.52 -15.18 -6.06
C ILE A 48 2.33 -15.86 -6.72
N LYS A 49 2.45 -16.18 -8.01
CA LYS A 49 1.38 -16.85 -8.74
C LYS A 49 1.13 -18.25 -8.20
N ALA A 50 2.19 -19.02 -7.92
CA ALA A 50 2.07 -20.35 -7.34
C ALA A 50 1.36 -20.31 -5.97
N ALA A 51 1.74 -19.38 -5.09
CA ALA A 51 1.08 -19.22 -3.79
C ALA A 51 -0.41 -18.86 -3.93
N GLY A 52 -0.76 -17.99 -4.89
CA GLY A 52 -2.17 -17.66 -5.17
C GLY A 52 -2.98 -18.83 -5.74
N GLU A 53 -2.35 -19.68 -6.56
CA GLU A 53 -2.95 -20.90 -7.12
C GLU A 53 -3.16 -21.97 -6.03
N GLU A 54 -2.21 -22.14 -5.10
CA GLU A 54 -2.33 -23.05 -3.95
C GLU A 54 -3.51 -22.69 -3.04
N LEU A 55 -3.80 -21.39 -2.91
CA LEU A 55 -4.93 -20.86 -2.15
C LEU A 55 -6.26 -20.87 -2.93
N ALA A 56 -6.27 -21.42 -4.16
CA ALA A 56 -7.42 -21.45 -5.06
C ALA A 56 -8.07 -20.06 -5.27
N LEU A 57 -7.25 -19.01 -5.34
CA LEU A 57 -7.74 -17.64 -5.53
C LEU A 57 -8.21 -17.43 -6.97
N THR A 58 -9.30 -16.67 -7.13
CA THR A 58 -9.77 -16.23 -8.45
C THR A 58 -8.80 -15.21 -9.05
N THR A 59 -8.87 -14.97 -10.37
CA THR A 59 -8.01 -13.96 -11.03
C THR A 59 -8.03 -12.58 -10.35
N PRO A 60 -9.18 -11.97 -10.02
CA PRO A 60 -9.20 -10.69 -9.31
C PRO A 60 -8.59 -10.78 -7.89
N GLU A 61 -8.75 -11.90 -7.20
CA GLU A 61 -8.15 -12.11 -5.88
C GLU A 61 -6.63 -12.25 -5.98
N GLN A 62 -6.14 -12.92 -7.03
CA GLN A 62 -4.71 -13.06 -7.32
C GLN A 62 -4.08 -11.69 -7.62
N ASP A 63 -4.78 -10.78 -8.30
CA ASP A 63 -4.29 -9.43 -8.56
C ASP A 63 -4.09 -8.64 -7.25
N VAL A 64 -5.07 -8.69 -6.34
CA VAL A 64 -4.97 -8.06 -5.01
C VAL A 64 -3.85 -8.72 -4.18
N PHE A 65 -3.81 -10.06 -4.18
CA PHE A 65 -2.82 -10.86 -3.45
C PHE A 65 -1.40 -10.50 -3.88
N ALA A 66 -1.16 -10.41 -5.19
CA ALA A 66 0.14 -10.10 -5.74
C ALA A 66 0.64 -8.73 -5.30
N VAL A 67 -0.22 -7.71 -5.30
CA VAL A 67 0.15 -6.35 -4.84
C VAL A 67 0.59 -6.38 -3.38
N ILE A 68 -0.16 -7.06 -2.51
CA ILE A 68 0.14 -7.13 -1.08
C ILE A 68 1.42 -7.93 -0.84
N LYS A 69 1.54 -9.11 -1.46
CA LYS A 69 2.71 -9.99 -1.31
C LYS A 69 3.99 -9.30 -1.78
N LYS A 70 3.94 -8.54 -2.90
CA LYS A 70 5.06 -7.72 -3.39
C LYS A 70 5.50 -6.67 -2.38
N ASN A 71 4.55 -6.03 -1.70
CA ASN A 71 4.83 -5.03 -0.67
C ASN A 71 5.29 -5.62 0.68
N LEU A 72 4.99 -6.90 0.94
CA LEU A 72 5.31 -7.60 2.20
C LEU A 72 6.44 -8.62 2.10
N MET A 73 7.19 -8.64 0.99
CA MET A 73 8.28 -9.60 0.71
C MET A 73 9.27 -9.86 1.86
N ARG A 74 9.44 -8.91 2.80
CA ARG A 74 10.35 -9.03 3.95
C ARG A 74 9.65 -9.23 5.29
N SER A 75 8.32 -9.18 5.33
CA SER A 75 7.55 -9.42 6.54
C SER A 75 7.49 -10.91 6.80
N LYS A 76 8.01 -11.35 7.95
CA LYS A 76 7.88 -12.74 8.43
C LYS A 76 6.62 -12.96 9.27
N ASN A 77 5.85 -11.91 9.52
CA ASN A 77 4.76 -11.89 10.49
C ASN A 77 3.38 -12.10 9.85
N VAL A 78 3.34 -12.31 8.54
CA VAL A 78 2.10 -12.40 7.77
C VAL A 78 2.15 -13.67 6.93
N THR A 79 1.14 -14.52 7.04
CA THR A 79 1.02 -15.77 6.26
C THR A 79 0.29 -15.51 4.93
N ASP A 80 0.47 -16.42 3.97
CA ASP A 80 -0.19 -16.31 2.67
C ASP A 80 -1.70 -16.48 2.78
N GLU A 81 -2.19 -17.28 3.73
CA GLU A 81 -3.61 -17.40 4.03
C GLU A 81 -4.21 -16.06 4.48
N GLN A 82 -3.51 -15.31 5.34
CA GLN A 82 -3.99 -14.00 5.79
C GLN A 82 -4.08 -12.99 4.64
N ILE A 83 -3.14 -13.04 3.70
CA ILE A 83 -3.18 -12.22 2.49
C ILE A 83 -4.34 -12.67 1.59
N GLY A 84 -4.50 -13.98 1.38
CA GLY A 84 -5.58 -14.55 0.57
C GLY A 84 -6.97 -14.22 1.11
N ASP A 85 -7.18 -14.36 2.42
CA ASP A 85 -8.44 -14.02 3.08
C ASP A 85 -8.77 -12.53 2.93
N PHE A 86 -7.77 -11.67 3.05
CA PHE A 86 -7.95 -10.25 2.80
C PHE A 86 -8.28 -9.96 1.34
N SER A 87 -7.57 -10.58 0.39
CA SER A 87 -7.85 -10.43 -1.05
C SER A 87 -9.29 -10.80 -1.39
N ARG A 88 -9.80 -11.91 -0.86
CA ARG A 88 -11.20 -12.32 -1.02
C ARG A 88 -12.18 -11.27 -0.49
N ARG A 89 -11.89 -10.69 0.69
CA ARG A 89 -12.73 -9.63 1.28
C ARG A 89 -12.75 -8.37 0.42
N ILE A 90 -11.61 -7.96 -0.11
CA ILE A 90 -11.51 -6.79 -1.00
C ILE A 90 -12.30 -7.04 -2.28
N VAL A 91 -12.12 -8.19 -2.93
CA VAL A 91 -12.85 -8.53 -4.16
C VAL A 91 -14.35 -8.60 -3.92
N ALA A 92 -14.78 -9.28 -2.85
CA ALA A 92 -16.20 -9.40 -2.50
C ALA A 92 -16.87 -8.06 -2.15
N ALA A 93 -16.11 -7.09 -1.63
CA ALA A 93 -16.60 -5.75 -1.31
C ALA A 93 -16.52 -4.77 -2.49
N SER A 94 -15.94 -5.17 -3.62
CA SER A 94 -15.73 -4.31 -4.77
C SER A 94 -16.87 -4.43 -5.79
N PRO A 95 -17.09 -3.40 -6.62
CA PRO A 95 -18.02 -3.49 -7.74
C PRO A 95 -17.67 -4.64 -8.69
N GLU A 96 -18.70 -5.27 -9.25
CA GLU A 96 -18.51 -6.33 -10.25
C GLU A 96 -17.77 -5.78 -11.49
N GLY A 97 -16.81 -6.56 -12.02
CA GLY A 97 -15.99 -6.13 -13.15
C GLY A 97 -14.86 -5.16 -12.83
N THR A 98 -14.54 -4.94 -11.54
CA THR A 98 -13.38 -4.12 -11.14
C THR A 98 -12.07 -4.70 -11.69
N ASP A 99 -11.33 -3.89 -12.45
CA ASP A 99 -9.97 -4.22 -12.90
C ASP A 99 -8.96 -3.85 -11.82
N PHE A 100 -8.68 -4.79 -10.92
CA PHE A 100 -7.74 -4.58 -9.81
C PHE A 100 -6.31 -4.30 -10.28
N LYS A 101 -5.91 -4.88 -11.40
CA LYS A 101 -4.59 -4.62 -11.99
C LYS A 101 -4.46 -3.16 -12.43
N GLN A 102 -5.51 -2.58 -13.00
CA GLN A 102 -5.53 -1.16 -13.33
C GLN A 102 -5.66 -0.29 -12.07
N VAL A 103 -6.55 -0.63 -11.13
CA VAL A 103 -6.75 0.12 -9.88
C VAL A 103 -5.44 0.26 -9.10
N PHE A 104 -4.66 -0.80 -9.00
CA PHE A 104 -3.38 -0.81 -8.27
C PHE A 104 -2.17 -0.50 -9.15
N SER A 105 -2.36 -0.04 -10.39
CA SER A 105 -1.23 0.44 -11.22
C SER A 105 -0.57 1.72 -10.67
N GLY A 106 -1.29 2.44 -9.81
CA GLY A 106 -0.81 3.66 -9.16
C GLY A 106 -0.36 3.43 -7.72
N LEU A 107 0.83 3.96 -7.39
CA LEU A 107 1.46 3.87 -6.07
C LEU A 107 0.54 4.31 -4.92
N GLN A 108 -0.29 5.34 -5.14
CA GLN A 108 -1.21 5.85 -4.11
C GLN A 108 -2.27 4.80 -3.73
N ASN A 109 -2.81 4.08 -4.71
CA ASN A 109 -3.82 3.06 -4.45
C ASN A 109 -3.21 1.80 -3.82
N GLU A 110 -1.98 1.45 -4.19
CA GLU A 110 -1.22 0.41 -3.48
C GLU A 110 -1.00 0.78 -2.01
N PHE A 111 -0.63 2.02 -1.70
CA PHE A 111 -0.47 2.46 -0.31
C PHE A 111 -1.77 2.39 0.48
N HIS A 112 -2.89 2.82 -0.11
CA HIS A 112 -4.20 2.69 0.55
C HIS A 112 -4.56 1.22 0.80
N LEU A 113 -4.33 0.33 -0.18
CA LEU A 113 -4.53 -1.11 -0.02
C LEU A 113 -3.71 -1.66 1.15
N MET A 114 -2.43 -1.28 1.21
CA MET A 114 -1.53 -1.70 2.28
C MET A 114 -1.94 -1.14 3.64
N GLU A 115 -2.44 0.09 3.72
CA GLU A 115 -2.99 0.66 4.95
C GLU A 115 -4.20 -0.14 5.44
N HIS A 116 -5.12 -0.49 4.54
CA HIS A 116 -6.26 -1.36 4.85
C HIS A 116 -5.81 -2.75 5.31
N PHE A 117 -4.79 -3.31 4.66
CA PHE A 117 -4.24 -4.61 5.03
C PHE A 117 -3.58 -4.60 6.43
N ILE A 118 -2.79 -3.57 6.74
CA ILE A 118 -2.16 -3.42 8.06
C ILE A 118 -3.23 -3.32 9.15
N ARG A 119 -4.30 -2.55 8.93
CA ARG A 119 -5.43 -2.48 9.87
C ARG A 119 -6.09 -3.84 10.04
N TYR A 120 -6.30 -4.58 8.95
CA TYR A 120 -6.89 -5.93 8.99
C TYR A 120 -6.09 -6.90 9.86
N ILE A 121 -4.76 -6.92 9.75
CA ILE A 121 -3.90 -7.83 10.53
C ILE A 121 -3.85 -7.48 12.02
N HIS A 122 -4.05 -6.21 12.37
CA HIS A 122 -4.03 -5.74 13.76
C HIS A 122 -5.42 -5.66 14.42
N THR A 123 -6.47 -6.12 13.74
CA THR A 123 -7.84 -6.23 14.28
C THR A 123 -8.10 -7.63 14.79
#